data_AF-A0A524DKG5-F1
#
_entry.id   AF-A0A524DKG5-F1
#
_cell.length_a   1.000
_cell.length_b   1.000
_cell.length_c   1.000
_cell.angle_alpha   90.00
_cell.angle_beta   90.00
_cell.angle_gamma   90.00
#
_symmetry.space_group_name_H-M   'P 1'
#
loop_
_entity.id
_entity.type
_entity.pdbx_description
1 polymer ?
#
loop_
_entity_poly.entity_id
_entity_poly.type
_entity_poly.pdbx_seq_one_letter_code
_entity_poly.pdbx_strand_id
1 'polypeptide(L)'
;MVEAKVNLEKRDDFESKIRIEAYNLMNACYPYDVLCWELAEFILLYQKGHGKYSEHDLSKKKEMIFDISPTYEQICLLISTYKCYLTQEHRYP
;
A
#
# COMPACT_ATOMS: atom_id res chain seq x y z
N MET A 1 3.52 23.88 -22.39
CA MET A 1 3.09 24.36 -21.05
C MET A 1 1.81 23.69 -20.54
N VAL A 2 0.86 23.30 -21.40
CA VAL A 2 -0.41 22.64 -20.97
C VAL A 2 -0.19 21.23 -20.38
N GLU A 3 0.67 20.42 -21.00
CA GLU A 3 0.93 19.04 -20.53
C GLU A 3 1.59 18.96 -19.15
N ALA A 4 2.51 19.87 -18.85
CA ALA A 4 3.16 19.94 -17.55
C ALA A 4 2.16 20.25 -16.43
N LYS A 5 1.18 21.13 -16.69
CA LYS A 5 0.11 21.48 -15.74
C LYS A 5 -0.84 20.31 -15.49
N VAL A 6 -1.26 19.62 -16.56
CA VAL A 6 -2.12 18.42 -16.46
C VAL A 6 -1.42 17.29 -15.70
N ASN A 7 -0.11 17.11 -15.86
CA ASN A 7 0.65 16.08 -15.14
C ASN A 7 0.84 16.41 -13.65
N LEU A 8 0.97 17.70 -13.30
CA LEU A 8 1.00 18.15 -11.90
C LEU A 8 -0.35 17.91 -11.21
N GLU A 9 -1.46 18.31 -11.84
CA GLU A 9 -2.81 18.12 -11.30
C GLU A 9 -3.15 16.63 -11.07
N LYS A 10 -2.71 15.74 -11.97
CA LYS A 10 -2.88 14.28 -11.79
C LYS A 10 -2.04 13.70 -10.65
N ARG A 11 -0.83 14.23 -10.43
CA ARG A 11 0.02 13.82 -9.30
C ARG A 11 -0.59 14.26 -7.98
N ASP A 12 -1.08 15.49 -7.91
CA ASP A 12 -1.71 16.05 -6.70
C ASP A 12 -2.97 15.27 -6.32
N ASP A 13 -3.79 14.86 -7.30
CA ASP A 13 -4.95 14.00 -7.07
C ASP A 13 -4.54 12.61 -6.55
N PHE A 14 -3.46 12.03 -7.07
CA PHE A 14 -2.98 10.73 -6.60
C PHE A 14 -2.39 10.77 -5.18
N GLU A 15 -1.55 11.76 -4.88
CA GLU A 15 -1.01 11.94 -3.52
C GLU A 15 -2.12 12.23 -2.51
N SER A 16 -3.13 13.01 -2.91
CA SER A 16 -4.31 13.27 -2.08
C SER A 16 -5.09 11.99 -1.79
N LYS A 17 -5.29 11.12 -2.79
CA LYS A 17 -5.94 9.81 -2.59
C LYS A 17 -5.17 8.94 -1.61
N ILE A 18 -3.85 8.85 -1.75
CA ILE A 18 -3.01 8.08 -0.82
C ILE A 18 -3.18 8.61 0.62
N ARG A 19 -3.14 9.93 0.81
CA ARG A 19 -3.28 10.55 2.14
C ARG A 19 -4.66 10.29 2.76
N ILE A 20 -5.73 10.39 1.97
CA ILE A 20 -7.10 10.11 2.42
C ILE A 20 -7.24 8.64 2.84
N GLU A 21 -6.75 7.70 2.02
CA GLU A 21 -6.77 6.28 2.36
C GLU A 21 -5.95 5.97 3.62
N ALA A 22 -4.78 6.60 3.78
CA ALA A 22 -3.93 6.38 4.95
C ALA A 22 -4.61 6.91 6.22
N TYR A 23 -5.22 8.09 6.13
CA TYR A 23 -6.02 8.66 7.21
C TYR A 23 -7.20 7.76 7.60
N ASN A 24 -7.91 7.19 6.61
CA ASN A 24 -9.00 6.26 6.86
C ASN A 24 -8.52 4.98 7.56
N LEU A 25 -7.40 4.39 7.12
CA LEU A 25 -6.77 3.24 7.78
C LEU A 25 -6.34 3.55 9.20
N MET A 26 -5.79 4.75 9.42
CA MET A 26 -5.39 5.17 10.76
C MET A 26 -6.58 5.24 11.71
N ASN A 27 -7.69 5.84 11.27
CA ASN A 27 -8.91 5.95 12.08
C ASN A 27 -9.64 4.62 12.30
N ALA A 28 -9.44 3.65 11.41
CA ALA A 28 -9.98 2.30 11.59
C ALA A 28 -9.31 1.55 12.75
N CYS A 29 -8.14 2.01 13.22
CA CYS A 29 -7.44 1.47 14.39
C CYS A 29 -7.21 -0.05 14.33
N TYR A 30 -6.88 -0.57 13.15
CA TYR A 30 -6.57 -1.99 12.99
C TYR A 30 -5.37 -2.40 13.85
N PRO A 31 -5.34 -3.64 14.38
CA PRO A 31 -4.17 -4.13 15.08
C PRO A 31 -2.93 -4.08 14.20
N TYR A 32 -1.78 -3.71 14.79
CA TYR A 32 -0.53 -3.56 14.05
C TYR A 32 -0.13 -4.83 13.28
N ASP A 33 -0.32 -6.01 13.88
CA ASP A 33 -0.05 -7.30 13.22
C ASP A 33 -0.89 -7.49 11.95
N VAL A 34 -2.15 -7.05 11.96
CA VAL A 34 -3.04 -7.09 10.79
C VAL A 34 -2.50 -6.17 9.69
N LEU A 35 -2.04 -4.96 10.04
CA LEU A 35 -1.44 -4.04 9.09
C LEU A 35 -0.13 -4.60 8.49
N CYS A 36 0.67 -5.35 9.27
CA CYS A 36 1.84 -6.05 8.74
C CYS A 36 1.47 -7.11 7.70
N TRP A 37 0.39 -7.86 7.94
CA TRP A 37 -0.13 -8.83 6.98
C TRP A 37 -0.64 -8.15 5.71
N GLU A 38 -1.47 -7.12 5.83
CA GLU A 38 -1.98 -6.38 4.66
C GLU A 38 -0.85 -5.78 3.84
N LEU A 39 0.13 -5.15 4.47
CA LEU A 39 1.28 -4.59 3.76
C LEU A 39 2.09 -5.69 3.05
N ALA A 40 2.29 -6.84 3.69
CA ALA A 40 3.00 -7.97 3.09
C ALA A 40 2.29 -8.45 1.82
N GLU A 41 0.97 -8.59 1.88
CA GLU A 41 0.14 -9.00 0.75
C GLU A 41 0.22 -8.01 -0.40
N PHE A 42 0.01 -6.71 -0.13
CA PHE A 42 0.08 -5.68 -1.15
C PHE A 42 1.46 -5.58 -1.82
N ILE A 43 2.54 -5.72 -1.05
CA ILE A 43 3.91 -5.77 -1.61
C ILE A 43 4.05 -6.98 -2.55
N LEU A 44 3.58 -8.16 -2.14
CA LEU A 44 3.70 -9.37 -2.96
C LEU A 44 2.82 -9.33 -4.21
N LEU A 45 1.61 -8.78 -4.10
CA LEU A 45 0.74 -8.51 -5.25
C LEU A 45 1.40 -7.56 -6.24
N TYR A 46 2.04 -6.49 -5.75
CA TYR A 46 2.76 -5.55 -6.59
C TYR A 46 3.99 -6.18 -7.28
N GLN A 47 4.76 -6.97 -6.53
CA GLN A 47 6.02 -7.55 -7.01
C GLN A 47 5.81 -8.76 -7.94
N LYS A 48 4.86 -9.63 -7.61
CA LYS A 48 4.69 -10.93 -8.27
C LYS A 48 3.37 -11.05 -9.05
N GLY A 49 2.35 -10.28 -8.68
CA GLY A 49 0.99 -10.39 -9.22
C GLY A 49 0.12 -11.40 -8.48
N HIS A 50 -1.17 -11.37 -8.80
CA HIS A 50 -2.19 -12.21 -8.15
C HIS A 50 -1.97 -13.71 -8.39
N GLY A 51 -2.03 -14.50 -7.32
CA GLY A 51 -1.84 -15.96 -7.37
C GLY A 51 -0.41 -16.40 -7.68
N LYS A 52 0.58 -15.50 -7.58
CA LYS A 52 2.00 -15.76 -7.88
C LYS A 52 2.90 -15.79 -6.63
N TYR A 53 2.33 -15.72 -5.44
CA TYR A 53 3.03 -15.92 -4.18
C TYR A 53 2.36 -17.04 -3.37
N SER A 54 3.17 -17.71 -2.57
CA SER A 54 2.73 -18.73 -1.62
C SER A 54 2.42 -18.14 -0.25
N GLU A 55 1.75 -18.90 0.62
CA GLU A 55 1.59 -18.55 2.03
C GLU A 55 2.95 -18.39 2.74
N HIS A 56 3.94 -19.21 2.38
CA HIS A 56 5.31 -19.08 2.90
C HIS A 56 5.95 -17.75 2.51
N ASP A 57 5.77 -17.29 1.26
CA ASP A 57 6.25 -15.96 0.83
C ASP A 57 5.61 -14.85 1.66
N LEU A 58 4.30 -14.97 1.92
CA LEU A 58 3.53 -14.00 2.69
C LEU A 58 4.00 -13.93 4.14
N SER A 59 4.13 -15.09 4.81
CA SER A 59 4.65 -15.18 6.19
C SER A 59 6.04 -14.57 6.29
N LYS A 60 6.95 -14.93 5.38
CA LYS A 60 8.31 -14.39 5.36
C LYS A 60 8.32 -12.88 5.15
N LYS A 61 7.47 -12.37 4.25
CA LYS A 61 7.38 -10.91 4.01
C LYS A 61 6.84 -10.17 5.23
N LYS A 62 5.84 -10.74 5.91
CA LYS A 62 5.26 -10.20 7.14
C LYS A 62 6.30 -10.15 8.28
N GLU A 63 7.07 -11.21 8.47
CA GLU A 63 8.19 -11.24 9.44
C GLU A 63 9.20 -10.12 9.12
N MET A 64 9.60 -9.96 7.86
CA MET A 64 10.51 -8.88 7.47
C MET A 64 9.96 -7.49 7.80
N ILE A 65 8.66 -7.25 7.61
CA ILE A 65 8.02 -5.96 7.95
C ILE A 65 7.98 -5.76 9.45
N PHE A 66 7.69 -6.82 10.21
CA PHE A 66 7.69 -6.76 11.66
C PHE A 66 9.09 -6.44 12.21
N ASP A 67 10.13 -7.07 11.66
CA ASP A 67 11.52 -6.88 12.08
C ASP A 67 12.04 -5.45 11.84
N ILE A 68 11.65 -4.82 10.73
CA ILE A 68 12.00 -3.41 10.48
C ILE A 68 11.13 -2.44 11.30
N SER A 69 10.04 -2.94 11.90
CA SER A 69 9.18 -2.23 12.85
C SER A 69 8.80 -0.80 12.41
N PRO A 70 8.15 -0.61 11.23
CA PRO A 70 7.70 0.71 10.80
C PRO A 70 6.70 1.27 11.82
N THR A 71 6.63 2.60 11.94
CA THR A 71 5.59 3.20 12.78
C THR A 71 4.20 2.87 12.23
N TYR A 72 3.19 2.95 13.08
CA TYR A 72 1.79 2.75 12.68
C TYR A 72 1.38 3.70 11.54
N GLU A 73 1.83 4.96 11.57
CA GLU A 73 1.58 5.91 10.48
C GLU A 73 2.27 5.48 9.19
N GLN A 74 3.54 5.05 9.27
CA GLN A 74 4.30 4.59 8.11
C GLN A 74 3.65 3.35 7.46
N ILE A 75 3.16 2.40 8.26
CA ILE A 75 2.54 1.19 7.70
C ILE A 75 1.22 1.53 7.01
N CYS A 76 0.38 2.39 7.58
CA CYS A 76 -0.85 2.86 6.94
C CYS A 76 -0.55 3.58 5.62
N LEU A 77 0.46 4.46 5.60
CA LEU A 77 0.84 5.18 4.39
C LEU A 77 1.34 4.23 3.29
N LEU A 78 2.15 3.23 3.66
CA LEU A 78 2.66 2.24 2.71
C LEU A 78 1.54 1.37 2.14
N ILE A 79 0.62 0.88 2.97
CA ILE A 79 -0.56 0.12 2.53
C ILE A 79 -1.36 0.94 1.53
N SER A 80 -1.71 2.18 1.86
CA SER A 80 -2.45 3.07 0.96
C SER A 80 -1.73 3.32 -0.34
N THR A 81 -0.41 3.49 -0.29
CA THR A 81 0.42 3.68 -1.48
C THR A 81 0.32 2.47 -2.41
N TYR A 82 0.60 1.26 -1.91
CA TYR A 82 0.53 0.06 -2.74
C TYR A 82 -0.89 -0.22 -3.24
N LYS A 83 -1.91 -0.06 -2.40
CA LYS A 83 -3.32 -0.22 -2.78
C LYS A 83 -3.67 0.73 -3.93
N CYS A 84 -3.36 2.02 -3.81
CA CYS A 84 -3.62 3.00 -4.86
C CYS A 84 -2.89 2.67 -6.18
N TYR A 85 -1.63 2.22 -6.11
CA TYR A 85 -0.91 1.76 -7.31
C TYR A 85 -1.57 0.55 -7.96
N LEU A 86 -1.93 -0.46 -7.17
CA LEU A 86 -2.54 -1.68 -7.69
C LEU A 86 -3.93 -1.42 -8.28
N THR A 87 -4.71 -0.50 -7.70
CA THR A 87 -5.99 -0.07 -8.27
C THR A 87 -5.80 0.64 -9.61
N GLN A 88 -4.81 1.52 -9.75
CA GLN A 88 -4.51 2.17 -11.04
C GLN A 88 -4.07 1.17 -12.11
N GLU A 89 -3.31 0.15 -11.75
CA GLU A 89 -2.86 -0.89 -12.68
C GLU A 89 -3.90 -2.00 -12.94
N HIS A 90 -5.11 -1.89 -12.37
CA HIS A 90 -6.14 -2.92 -12.41
C HIS A 90 -5.66 -4.30 -11.91
N ARG A 91 -4.72 -4.30 -10.97
CA ARG A 91 -4.13 -5.50 -10.34
C ARG A 91 -4.75 -5.85 -9.00
N TYR A 92 -5.63 -5.00 -8.49
CA TYR A 92 -6.43 -5.22 -7.29
C TYR A 92 -7.90 -4.92 -7.62
N PRO A 93 -8.83 -5.86 -7.34
CA PRO A 93 -10.26 -5.67 -7.61
C PRO A 93 -10.91 -4.61 -6.71
#